data_AF-A0A366GYF5-F1
#
_entry.id   AF-A0A366GYF5-F1
#
_cell.length_a   1.000
_cell.length_b   1.000
_cell.length_c   1.000
_cell.angle_alpha   90.00
_cell.angle_beta   90.00
_cell.angle_gamma   90.00
#
_symmetry.space_group_name_H-M   'P 1'
#
loop_
_entity.id
_entity.type
_entity.pdbx_description
1 polymer ?
#
loop_
_entity_poly.entity_id
_entity_poly.type
_entity_poly.pdbx_seq_one_letter_code
_entity_poly.pdbx_strand_id
1 'polypeptide(L)'
;MSEAIHQGSIRWFCTVAAAGLALCAGPALGHGAPETDNSPDSRIAATITAAPVIEGLDVMILDAPRPGLLLSYRGEQELTVLGENQEPMLRITERAVKANQDSLTHRLSDQRQKQAQPSGWTTVSESGTYGWMDPRLAVGSGHREEWTIEIVDENGGLFELKGSLEPKPMP
;
A
#
# COMPACT_ATOMS: atom_id res chain seq x y z
N MET A 1 30.01 -15.87 48.62
CA MET A 1 31.44 -15.76 48.30
C MET A 1 31.72 -16.72 47.17
N SER A 2 32.62 -16.31 46.26
CA SER A 2 33.10 -17.03 45.07
C SER A 2 32.10 -17.09 43.91
N GLU A 3 32.49 -16.87 42.64
CA GLU A 3 33.77 -16.47 42.07
C GLU A 3 33.52 -16.05 40.62
N ALA A 4 34.33 -15.11 40.13
CA ALA A 4 34.42 -14.77 38.72
C ALA A 4 35.21 -15.83 37.96
N ILE A 5 34.82 -16.13 36.71
CA ILE A 5 35.69 -16.80 35.72
C ILE A 5 35.51 -16.01 34.41
N HIS A 6 36.43 -15.11 34.06
CA HIS A 6 37.70 -15.32 33.32
C HIS A 6 37.54 -15.82 31.87
N GLN A 7 37.92 -14.92 30.95
CA GLN A 7 38.74 -15.10 29.75
C GLN A 7 38.58 -16.34 28.86
N GLY A 8 38.53 -16.06 27.55
CA GLY A 8 38.83 -17.07 26.52
C GLY A 8 38.97 -16.47 25.12
N SER A 9 40.03 -15.70 24.90
CA SER A 9 40.49 -15.28 23.56
C SER A 9 40.96 -16.50 22.77
N ILE A 10 40.40 -16.74 21.58
CA ILE A 10 40.95 -17.72 20.63
C ILE A 10 41.37 -16.98 19.36
N ARG A 11 42.69 -16.78 19.28
CA ARG A 11 43.42 -16.38 18.09
C ARG A 11 43.45 -17.57 17.13
N TRP A 12 42.89 -17.43 15.94
CA TRP A 12 43.16 -18.34 14.83
C TRP A 12 44.22 -17.76 13.91
N PHE A 13 45.22 -18.60 13.66
CA PHE A 13 46.40 -18.37 12.85
C PHE A 13 46.07 -18.04 11.40
N CYS A 14 46.85 -17.11 10.84
CA CYS A 14 47.00 -16.90 9.40
C CYS A 14 47.68 -18.12 8.78
N THR A 15 47.06 -18.70 7.75
CA THR A 15 47.78 -19.41 6.69
C THR A 15 47.44 -18.74 5.37
N VAL A 16 48.43 -18.08 4.79
CA VAL A 16 48.41 -17.56 3.42
C VAL A 16 48.61 -18.74 2.48
N ALA A 17 47.69 -18.93 1.54
CA ALA A 17 47.94 -19.67 0.31
C ALA A 17 47.43 -18.82 -0.85
N ALA A 18 48.37 -18.23 -1.58
CA ALA A 18 48.14 -17.57 -2.85
C ALA A 18 47.88 -18.63 -3.93
N ALA A 19 46.75 -18.54 -4.64
CA ALA A 19 46.53 -19.27 -5.86
C ALA A 19 45.52 -18.53 -6.77
N GLY A 20 46.00 -18.05 -7.91
CA GLY A 20 45.27 -17.98 -9.17
C GLY A 20 44.14 -16.95 -9.28
N LEU A 21 44.48 -15.75 -9.76
CA LEU A 21 43.51 -14.90 -10.47
C LEU A 21 43.17 -15.59 -11.80
N ALA A 22 42.04 -16.31 -11.84
CA ALA A 22 41.41 -16.72 -13.09
C ALA A 22 40.17 -15.83 -13.30
N LEU A 23 40.32 -14.82 -14.16
CA LEU A 23 39.22 -14.02 -14.71
C LEU A 23 38.39 -14.91 -15.64
N CYS A 24 37.50 -15.73 -15.08
CA CYS A 24 36.40 -16.28 -15.84
C CYS A 24 35.27 -15.25 -15.80
N ALA A 25 35.18 -14.43 -16.85
CA ALA A 25 33.97 -13.70 -17.18
C ALA A 25 32.87 -14.74 -17.46
N GLY A 26 32.19 -15.19 -16.41
CA GLY A 26 30.94 -15.91 -16.56
C GLY A 26 29.96 -14.98 -17.27
N PRO A 27 29.16 -15.46 -18.23
CA PRO A 27 28.07 -14.66 -18.75
C PRO A 27 27.27 -14.23 -17.52
N ALA A 28 27.13 -12.93 -17.33
CA ALA A 28 26.09 -12.40 -16.49
C ALA A 28 24.79 -12.95 -17.08
N LEU A 29 24.33 -14.08 -16.55
CA LEU A 29 22.93 -14.45 -16.58
C LEU A 29 22.25 -13.35 -15.79
N GLY A 30 21.99 -12.24 -16.48
CA GLY A 30 20.86 -11.39 -16.14
C GLY A 30 19.72 -12.35 -15.93
N HIS A 31 19.08 -12.27 -14.76
CA HIS A 31 17.82 -12.94 -14.52
C HIS A 31 16.82 -12.35 -15.52
N GLY A 32 16.81 -12.86 -16.75
CA GLY A 32 15.65 -12.77 -17.62
C GLY A 32 14.60 -13.59 -16.91
N ALA A 33 13.66 -12.91 -16.26
CA ALA A 33 12.46 -13.56 -15.78
C ALA A 33 11.88 -14.35 -16.97
N PRO A 34 11.50 -15.64 -16.81
CA PRO A 34 10.77 -16.33 -17.86
C PRO A 34 9.57 -15.44 -18.20
N GLU A 35 9.46 -15.02 -19.46
CA GLU A 35 8.32 -14.26 -19.94
C GLU A 35 7.10 -15.17 -19.82
N THR A 36 6.39 -15.07 -18.69
CA THR A 36 5.12 -15.76 -18.55
C THR A 36 4.12 -15.00 -19.41
N ASP A 37 3.57 -15.70 -20.39
CA ASP A 37 2.44 -15.39 -21.27
C ASP A 37 1.11 -15.14 -20.51
N ASN A 38 1.18 -14.40 -19.41
CA ASN A 38 0.09 -14.13 -18.47
C ASN A 38 0.04 -12.65 -18.10
N SER A 39 0.70 -11.79 -18.87
CA SER A 39 0.54 -10.34 -18.71
C SER A 39 -0.83 -9.97 -19.26
N PRO A 40 -1.68 -9.26 -18.48
CA PRO A 40 -3.01 -8.89 -18.94
C PRO A 40 -2.92 -8.01 -20.18
N ASP A 41 -3.76 -8.24 -21.19
CA ASP A 41 -3.79 -7.48 -22.46
C ASP A 41 -4.13 -5.99 -22.26
N SER A 42 -4.65 -5.63 -21.09
CA SER A 42 -5.04 -4.26 -20.74
C SER A 42 -4.88 -3.98 -19.25
N ARG A 43 -4.68 -2.70 -18.92
CA ARG A 43 -4.72 -2.15 -17.56
C ARG A 43 -5.88 -1.16 -17.43
N ILE A 44 -6.26 -0.86 -16.19
CA ILE A 44 -7.18 0.25 -15.92
C ILE A 44 -6.38 1.48 -15.54
N ALA A 45 -6.67 2.60 -16.17
CA ALA A 45 -6.23 3.91 -15.72
C ALA A 45 -7.36 4.56 -14.92
N ALA A 46 -7.06 4.97 -13.69
CA ALA A 46 -7.97 5.76 -12.88
C ALA A 46 -7.59 7.24 -12.94
N THR A 47 -8.58 8.12 -12.98
CA THR A 47 -8.39 9.58 -12.99
C THR A 47 -9.29 10.22 -11.95
N ILE A 48 -8.79 11.23 -11.23
CA ILE A 48 -9.62 12.06 -10.34
C ILE A 48 -10.30 13.13 -11.19
N THR A 49 -11.64 13.16 -11.17
CA THR A 49 -12.46 14.15 -11.90
C THR A 49 -12.96 15.26 -10.99
N ALA A 50 -13.11 14.99 -9.69
CA ALA A 50 -13.38 16.00 -8.67
C ALA A 50 -12.70 15.62 -7.35
N ALA A 51 -11.91 16.54 -6.79
CA ALA A 51 -11.29 16.38 -5.49
C ALA A 51 -12.12 17.08 -4.40
N PRO A 52 -12.22 16.50 -3.19
CA PRO A 52 -12.90 17.14 -2.08
C PRO A 52 -12.15 18.40 -1.63
N VAL A 53 -12.88 19.47 -1.34
CA VAL A 53 -12.31 20.71 -0.80
C VAL A 53 -12.20 20.59 0.71
N ILE A 54 -11.14 19.92 1.18
CA ILE A 54 -10.81 19.76 2.60
C ILE A 54 -9.40 20.31 2.82
N GLU A 55 -9.24 21.23 3.78
CA GLU A 55 -7.94 21.81 4.08
C GLU A 55 -6.94 20.76 4.58
N GLY A 56 -5.74 20.77 4.00
CA GLY A 56 -4.66 19.85 4.37
C GLY A 56 -4.83 18.42 3.87
N LEU A 57 -5.83 18.14 3.01
CA LEU A 57 -6.02 16.84 2.37
C LEU A 57 -5.47 16.83 0.94
N ASP A 58 -4.55 15.92 0.66
CA ASP A 58 -4.05 15.60 -0.67
C ASP A 58 -4.41 14.16 -1.04
N VAL A 59 -4.85 13.95 -2.29
CA VAL A 59 -5.16 12.62 -2.81
C VAL A 59 -4.54 12.42 -4.19
N MET A 60 -3.94 11.26 -4.40
CA MET A 60 -3.29 10.86 -5.65
C MET A 60 -3.70 9.46 -6.07
N ILE A 61 -3.71 9.21 -7.38
CA ILE A 61 -3.84 7.87 -7.95
C ILE A 61 -2.46 7.21 -7.94
N LEU A 62 -2.40 5.97 -7.46
CA LEU A 62 -1.26 5.09 -7.61
C LEU A 62 -1.44 4.29 -8.91
N ASP A 63 -0.67 4.65 -9.94
CA ASP A 63 -0.72 3.95 -11.23
C ASP A 63 0.01 2.60 -11.14
N ALA A 64 -0.78 1.54 -11.20
CA ALA A 64 -0.36 0.15 -11.12
C ALA A 64 -1.36 -0.71 -11.91
N PRO A 65 -1.05 -1.98 -12.26
CA PRO A 65 -1.97 -2.85 -12.99
C PRO A 65 -3.39 -2.92 -12.40
N ARG A 66 -3.48 -2.82 -11.06
CA ARG A 66 -4.69 -2.43 -10.33
C ARG A 66 -4.43 -1.06 -9.70
N PRO A 67 -5.14 0.01 -10.09
CA PRO A 67 -4.95 1.32 -9.51
C PRO A 67 -5.24 1.33 -8.01
N GLY A 68 -4.52 2.17 -7.29
CA GLY A 68 -4.79 2.48 -5.88
C GLY A 68 -4.93 3.98 -5.65
N LEU A 69 -5.15 4.33 -4.40
CA LEU A 69 -5.11 5.70 -3.93
C LEU A 69 -4.00 5.87 -2.92
N LEU A 70 -3.43 7.07 -2.88
CA LEU A 70 -2.62 7.57 -1.80
C LEU A 70 -3.28 8.83 -1.25
N LEU A 71 -3.54 8.83 0.05
CA LEU A 71 -4.08 9.97 0.77
C LEU A 71 -3.01 10.48 1.73
N SER A 72 -2.82 11.80 1.79
CA SER A 72 -2.02 12.49 2.81
C SER A 72 -2.87 13.57 3.47
N TYR A 73 -2.88 13.61 4.80
CA TYR A 73 -3.67 14.57 5.56
C TYR A 73 -2.85 15.23 6.65
N ARG A 74 -2.99 16.56 6.78
CA ARG A 74 -2.28 17.41 7.75
C ARG A 74 -3.20 18.38 8.50
N GLY A 75 -4.51 18.21 8.39
CA GLY A 75 -5.46 19.02 9.16
C GLY A 75 -5.62 18.54 10.60
N GLU A 76 -6.31 19.34 11.40
CA GLU A 76 -6.45 19.13 12.84
C GLU A 76 -7.55 18.12 13.22
N GLN A 77 -8.56 17.94 12.37
CA GLN A 77 -9.75 17.12 12.64
C GLN A 77 -9.57 15.68 12.16
N GLU A 78 -10.18 14.70 12.83
CA GLU A 78 -10.25 13.34 12.28
C GLU A 78 -11.17 13.29 11.04
N LEU A 79 -10.67 12.70 9.95
CA LEU A 79 -11.48 12.37 8.78
C LEU A 79 -11.82 10.88 8.78
N THR A 80 -13.05 10.54 8.43
CA THR A 80 -13.48 9.16 8.19
C THR A 80 -13.67 8.94 6.69
N VAL A 81 -12.89 8.03 6.11
CA VAL A 81 -13.10 7.57 4.72
C VAL A 81 -14.09 6.41 4.73
N LEU A 82 -15.12 6.52 3.88
CA LEU A 82 -16.15 5.50 3.74
C LEU A 82 -15.79 4.46 2.67
N GLY A 83 -16.13 3.21 2.97
CA GLY A 83 -16.09 2.11 2.04
C GLY A 83 -17.27 2.12 1.06
N GLU A 84 -17.32 1.10 0.20
CA GLU A 84 -18.31 0.96 -0.86
C GLU A 84 -19.76 0.90 -0.34
N ASN A 85 -19.98 0.34 0.84
CA ASN A 85 -21.31 0.20 1.45
C ASN A 85 -21.57 1.25 2.54
N GLN A 86 -20.93 2.42 2.44
CA GLN A 86 -21.00 3.48 3.45
C GLN A 86 -20.44 3.07 4.82
N GLU A 87 -19.70 1.97 4.90
CA GLU A 87 -19.10 1.56 6.16
C GLU A 87 -17.84 2.40 6.46
N PRO A 88 -17.59 2.79 7.73
CA PRO A 88 -16.34 3.42 8.10
C PRO A 88 -15.16 2.49 7.79
N MET A 89 -14.28 2.91 6.88
CA MET A 89 -13.16 2.11 6.40
C MET A 89 -11.86 2.58 7.05
N LEU A 90 -11.55 3.87 6.94
CA LEU A 90 -10.35 4.48 7.51
C LEU A 90 -10.72 5.66 8.40
N ARG A 91 -9.92 5.88 9.44
CA ARG A 91 -9.87 7.12 10.22
C ARG A 91 -8.48 7.72 10.09
N ILE A 92 -8.43 9.00 9.77
CA ILE A 92 -7.19 9.69 9.41
C ILE A 92 -7.07 10.94 10.25
N THR A 93 -5.89 11.11 10.83
CA THR A 93 -5.45 12.34 11.51
C THR A 93 -4.09 12.73 10.94
N GLU A 94 -3.54 13.88 11.29
CA GLU A 94 -2.17 14.25 10.90
C GLU A 94 -1.10 13.21 11.37
N ARG A 95 -1.39 12.44 12.44
CA ARG A 95 -0.43 11.55 13.10
C ARG A 95 -0.59 10.07 12.76
N ALA A 96 -1.75 9.65 12.27
CA ALA A 96 -2.01 8.23 12.07
C ALA A 96 -3.16 7.98 11.12
N VAL A 97 -3.10 6.82 10.46
CA VAL A 97 -4.25 6.20 9.80
C VAL A 97 -4.59 4.91 10.52
N LYS A 98 -5.86 4.77 10.88
CA LYS A 98 -6.43 3.55 11.44
C LYS A 98 -7.39 2.94 10.43
N ALA A 99 -7.30 1.63 10.23
CA ALA A 99 -8.22 0.88 9.40
C ALA A 99 -9.16 0.03 10.24
N ASN A 100 -10.43 0.01 9.85
CA ASN A 100 -11.43 -0.84 10.45
C ASN A 100 -11.28 -2.28 9.91
N GLN A 101 -10.86 -3.21 10.76
CA GLN A 101 -10.69 -4.62 10.38
C GLN A 101 -12.03 -5.31 10.06
N ASP A 102 -13.14 -4.72 10.50
CA ASP A 102 -14.49 -5.20 10.20
C ASP A 102 -15.02 -4.67 8.85
N SER A 103 -14.39 -3.65 8.26
CA SER A 103 -14.79 -3.09 6.95
C SER A 103 -14.52 -4.07 5.82
N LEU A 104 -15.56 -4.35 5.02
CA LEU A 104 -15.43 -5.19 3.83
C LEU A 104 -14.51 -4.53 2.80
N THR A 105 -14.66 -3.23 2.56
CA THR A 105 -13.81 -2.49 1.61
C THR A 105 -12.33 -2.55 2.02
N HIS A 106 -12.02 -2.39 3.31
CA HIS A 106 -10.64 -2.54 3.80
C HIS A 106 -10.06 -3.93 3.52
N ARG A 107 -10.82 -5.00 3.86
CA ARG A 107 -10.38 -6.38 3.63
C ARG A 107 -10.17 -6.71 2.15
N LEU A 108 -10.98 -6.14 1.26
CA LEU A 108 -10.83 -6.30 -0.18
C LEU A 108 -9.64 -5.50 -0.74
N SER A 109 -9.24 -4.43 -0.05
CA SER A 109 -8.11 -3.57 -0.46
C SER A 109 -6.75 -4.20 -0.16
N ASP A 110 -6.65 -5.07 0.84
CA ASP A 110 -5.39 -5.71 1.25
C ASP A 110 -5.38 -7.20 0.91
N GLN A 111 -4.85 -7.54 -0.27
CA GLN A 111 -4.75 -8.91 -0.74
C GLN A 111 -3.81 -9.80 0.11
N ARG A 112 -3.05 -9.22 1.04
CA ARG A 112 -2.17 -9.97 1.96
C ARG A 112 -2.89 -10.44 3.23
N GLN A 113 -4.11 -9.97 3.49
CA GLN A 113 -4.91 -10.37 4.64
C GLN A 113 -5.48 -11.78 4.46
N LYS A 114 -4.63 -12.80 4.60
CA LYS A 114 -5.02 -14.22 4.67
C LYS A 114 -5.22 -14.71 6.11
N GLN A 115 -4.82 -13.91 7.10
CA GLN A 115 -4.96 -14.22 8.52
C GLN A 115 -6.09 -13.41 9.14
N ALA A 116 -6.79 -14.03 10.10
CA ALA A 116 -7.82 -13.36 10.89
C ALA A 116 -7.18 -12.22 11.67
N GLN A 117 -7.55 -11.00 11.31
CA GLN A 117 -7.14 -9.81 12.05
C GLN A 117 -8.04 -9.64 13.29
N PRO A 118 -7.51 -9.10 14.39
CA PRO A 118 -8.34 -8.69 15.51
C PRO A 118 -9.39 -7.69 15.02
N SER A 119 -10.60 -7.74 15.57
CA SER A 119 -11.68 -6.83 15.20
C SER A 119 -11.40 -5.38 15.63
N GLY A 120 -12.13 -4.44 15.05
CA GLY A 120 -12.04 -3.01 15.37
C GLY A 120 -10.94 -2.25 14.64
N TRP A 121 -10.54 -1.10 15.21
CA TRP A 121 -9.64 -0.15 14.59
C TRP A 121 -8.17 -0.48 14.87
N THR A 122 -7.40 -0.70 13.81
CA THR A 122 -5.95 -0.98 13.90
C THR A 122 -5.16 0.10 13.18
N THR A 123 -4.08 0.60 13.79
CA THR A 123 -3.16 1.54 13.14
C THR A 123 -2.47 0.86 11.96
N VAL A 124 -2.63 1.43 10.76
CA VAL A 124 -2.01 0.97 9.51
C VAL A 124 -0.95 1.95 8.99
N SER A 125 -0.87 3.15 9.56
CA SER A 125 0.19 4.14 9.34
C SER A 125 0.40 4.97 10.60
N GLU A 126 1.65 5.21 10.97
CA GLU A 126 2.07 6.14 12.03
C GLU A 126 2.28 7.57 11.50
N SER A 127 1.64 7.88 10.38
CA SER A 127 1.55 9.23 9.80
C SER A 127 0.14 9.44 9.24
N GLY A 128 -0.23 10.69 8.93
CA GLY A 128 -1.45 10.99 8.19
C GLY A 128 -1.43 10.59 6.71
N THR A 129 -0.53 9.70 6.29
CA THR A 129 -0.40 9.24 4.91
C THR A 129 -0.64 7.73 4.82
N TYR A 130 -1.50 7.30 3.90
CA TYR A 130 -1.77 5.89 3.66
C TYR A 130 -2.23 5.66 2.22
N GLY A 131 -1.75 4.55 1.65
CA GLY A 131 -2.16 4.12 0.32
C GLY A 131 -2.77 2.74 0.33
N TRP A 132 -3.79 2.52 -0.49
CA TRP A 132 -4.49 1.24 -0.60
C TRP A 132 -4.97 0.98 -2.03
N MET A 133 -5.16 -0.30 -2.36
CA MET A 133 -5.73 -0.73 -3.64
C MET A 133 -7.25 -0.74 -3.52
N ASP A 134 -7.89 0.41 -3.73
CA ASP A 134 -9.34 0.53 -3.54
C ASP A 134 -10.11 -0.41 -4.48
N PRO A 135 -11.02 -1.28 -3.98
CA PRO A 135 -11.76 -2.21 -4.82
C PRO A 135 -12.67 -1.51 -5.83
N ARG A 136 -13.07 -0.26 -5.57
CA ARG A 136 -13.87 0.55 -6.52
C ARG A 136 -13.08 0.91 -7.78
N LEU A 137 -11.74 0.83 -7.75
CA LEU A 137 -10.85 1.10 -8.87
C LEU A 137 -10.48 -0.17 -9.66
N ALA A 138 -10.97 -1.35 -9.27
CA ALA A 138 -10.64 -2.62 -9.92
C ALA A 138 -11.56 -2.95 -11.12
N VAL A 139 -11.01 -3.68 -12.11
CA VAL A 139 -11.79 -4.26 -13.23
C VAL A 139 -12.86 -5.21 -12.69
N GLY A 140 -14.08 -5.12 -13.22
CA GLY A 140 -15.15 -6.08 -12.91
C GLY A 140 -16.06 -5.69 -11.75
N SER A 141 -15.91 -4.49 -11.18
CA SER A 141 -16.85 -3.86 -10.24
C SER A 141 -18.23 -3.49 -10.86
N GLY A 142 -18.58 -4.08 -12.01
CA GLY A 142 -19.91 -3.97 -12.64
C GLY A 142 -20.08 -2.85 -13.67
N HIS A 143 -19.08 -2.57 -14.51
CA HIS A 143 -19.13 -1.53 -15.57
C HIS A 143 -19.28 -0.09 -15.06
N ARG A 144 -18.79 0.21 -13.86
CA ARG A 144 -18.71 1.60 -13.41
C ARG A 144 -17.50 2.28 -14.07
N GLU A 145 -17.80 3.10 -15.07
CA GLU A 145 -16.84 4.04 -15.67
C GLU A 145 -16.48 5.16 -14.69
N GLU A 146 -17.29 5.37 -13.65
CA GLU A 146 -17.11 6.38 -12.61
C GLU A 146 -17.07 5.76 -11.23
N TRP A 147 -16.28 6.36 -10.34
CA TRP A 147 -16.15 5.95 -8.94
C TRP A 147 -16.30 7.16 -8.03
N THR A 148 -16.76 6.90 -6.80
CA THR A 148 -16.91 7.91 -5.75
C THR A 148 -16.44 7.33 -4.42
N ILE A 149 -15.73 8.14 -3.65
CA ILE A 149 -15.31 7.88 -2.28
C ILE A 149 -15.76 9.04 -1.42
N GLU A 150 -16.57 8.72 -0.42
CA GLU A 150 -17.03 9.72 0.54
C GLU A 150 -16.07 9.83 1.73
N ILE A 151 -15.91 11.06 2.18
CA ILE A 151 -15.11 11.43 3.34
C ILE A 151 -16.00 12.26 4.26
N VAL A 152 -16.03 11.89 5.53
CA VAL A 152 -16.82 12.56 6.56
C VAL A 152 -15.88 13.21 7.56
N ASP A 153 -16.10 14.48 7.89
CA ASP A 153 -15.37 15.16 8.97
C ASP A 153 -16.02 14.92 10.35
N GLU A 154 -15.39 15.39 11.43
CA GLU A 154 -15.90 15.26 12.80
C GLU A 154 -17.26 15.95 13.03
N ASN A 155 -17.61 16.93 12.20
CA ASN A 155 -18.86 17.69 12.28
C ASN A 155 -19.98 17.04 11.44
N GLY A 156 -19.69 15.94 10.74
CA GLY A 156 -20.64 15.28 9.83
C GLY A 156 -20.71 15.92 8.44
N GLY A 157 -19.77 16.80 8.10
CA GLY A 157 -19.60 17.32 6.75
C GLY A 157 -19.23 16.18 5.81
N LEU A 158 -20.01 16.01 4.73
CA LEU A 158 -19.80 14.99 3.72
C LEU A 158 -19.12 15.59 2.49
N PHE A 159 -18.02 14.98 2.07
CA PHE A 159 -17.23 15.38 0.92
C PHE A 159 -17.03 14.20 -0.01
N GLU A 160 -17.01 14.46 -1.31
CA GLU A 160 -16.88 13.41 -2.33
C GLU A 160 -15.56 13.58 -3.10
N LEU A 161 -14.79 12.50 -3.16
CA LEU A 161 -13.72 12.31 -4.13
C LEU A 161 -14.29 11.47 -5.29
N LYS A 162 -14.26 12.02 -6.50
CA LYS A 162 -14.83 11.39 -7.69
C LYS A 162 -13.76 11.17 -8.75
N GLY A 163 -14.01 10.18 -9.59
CA GLY A 163 -13.16 9.94 -10.73
C GLY A 163 -13.76 8.99 -11.74
N SER A 164 -12.96 8.67 -12.76
CA SER A 164 -13.30 7.74 -13.82
C SER A 164 -12.28 6.61 -13.96
N LEU A 165 -12.69 5.54 -14.64
CA LEU A 165 -11.87 4.40 -15.04
C LEU A 165 -11.89 4.26 -16.55
N GLU A 166 -10.71 4.11 -17.14
CA GLU A 166 -10.54 3.87 -18.57
C GLU A 166 -9.69 2.63 -18.80
N PRO A 167 -10.14 1.65 -19.61
CA PRO A 167 -9.28 0.60 -20.10
C PRO A 167 -8.19 1.19 -21.00
N LYS A 168 -6.93 0.85 -20.71
CA LYS A 168 -5.79 1.21 -21.56
C LYS A 168 -5.05 -0.06 -21.98
N PRO A 169 -4.61 -0.15 -23.25
CA PRO A 169 -3.71 -1.22 -23.65
C PRO A 169 -2.42 -1.13 -22.83
N MET A 170 -1.80 -2.28 -22.59
CA MET A 170 -0.46 -2.30 -22.04
C MET A 170 0.53 -1.67 -23.06
N PRO A 171 1.50 -0.87 -22.61
CA PRO A 171 2.51 -0.27 -23.48
C PRO A 171 3.46 -1.31 -24.09
#